data_AF-A0A0H3HJK7-F1
#
_entry.id   AF-A0A0H3HJK7-F1
#
_cell.length_a   1.000
_cell.length_b   1.000
_cell.length_c   1.000
_cell.angle_alpha   90.00
_cell.angle_beta   90.00
_cell.angle_gamma   90.00
#
_symmetry.space_group_name_H-M   'P 1'
#
loop_
_entity.id
_entity.type
_entity.pdbx_description
1 polymer ?
#
loop_
_entity_poly.entity_id
_entity_poly.type
_entity_poly.pdbx_seq_one_letter_code
_entity_poly.pdbx_strand_id
1 'polypeptide(L)'
;MNNIALIVKLRELLVIFMHTRSLPEKAADALRYCQEHLPIAEIPIGAYGEYSDIFEQIVFLSDDKSRTAPDDLLRSGGDLILSILMLYEQVASYIAVEEFMQKQNRFNE
;
A
#
# COMPACT_ATOMS: atom_id res chain seq x y z
N MET A 1 3.88 -8.67 -10.58
CA MET A 1 3.89 -9.25 -9.22
C MET A 1 2.58 -10.00 -8.96
N ASN A 2 2.55 -11.02 -8.08
CA ASN A 2 1.30 -11.70 -7.67
C ASN A 2 0.73 -11.13 -6.35
N ASN A 3 -0.51 -11.48 -6.00
CA ASN A 3 -1.19 -10.96 -4.82
C ASN A 3 -0.45 -11.28 -3.50
N ILE A 4 0.16 -12.46 -3.39
CA ILE A 4 0.95 -12.85 -2.20
C ILE A 4 2.15 -11.93 -2.02
N ALA A 5 2.91 -11.68 -3.09
CA ALA A 5 4.05 -10.77 -3.05
C ALA A 5 3.60 -9.34 -2.75
N LEU A 6 2.47 -8.88 -3.31
CA LEU A 6 1.91 -7.56 -3.03
C LEU A 6 1.61 -7.38 -1.52
N ILE A 7 1.00 -8.38 -0.86
CA ILE A 7 0.74 -8.33 0.59
C ILE A 7 2.01 -8.13 1.40
N VAL A 8 3.08 -8.86 1.07
CA VAL A 8 4.38 -8.71 1.75
C VAL A 8 4.89 -7.29 1.57
N LYS A 9 4.78 -6.76 0.35
CA LYS A 9 5.26 -5.43 0.03
C LYS A 9 4.43 -4.30 0.66
N LEU A 10 3.12 -4.47 0.80
CA LEU A 10 2.25 -3.55 1.54
C LEU A 10 2.55 -3.56 3.04
N ARG A 11 2.89 -4.73 3.61
CA ARG A 11 3.32 -4.83 5.01
C ARG A 11 4.65 -4.11 5.25
N GLU A 12 5.62 -4.31 4.38
CA GLU A 12 6.91 -3.60 4.43
C GLU A 12 6.69 -2.07 4.32
N LEU A 13 5.79 -1.63 3.45
CA LEU A 13 5.40 -0.22 3.32
C LEU A 13 4.80 0.34 4.63
N LEU A 14 3.92 -0.40 5.31
CA LEU A 14 3.39 -0.01 6.63
C LEU A 14 4.50 0.13 7.68
N VAL A 15 5.51 -0.74 7.65
CA VAL A 15 6.65 -0.67 8.58
C VAL A 15 7.41 0.64 8.45
N ILE A 16 7.59 1.15 7.22
CA ILE A 16 8.22 2.45 6.98
C ILE A 16 7.49 3.57 7.74
N PHE A 17 6.15 3.55 7.72
CA PHE A 17 5.33 4.55 8.42
C PHE A 17 5.32 4.40 9.95
N MET A 18 5.77 3.26 10.49
CA MET A 18 5.94 3.04 11.94
C MET A 18 7.26 3.57 12.50
N HIS A 19 8.23 3.94 11.66
CA HIS A 19 9.53 4.45 12.13
C HIS A 19 9.40 5.76 12.94
N THR A 20 10.39 6.06 13.77
CA THR A 20 10.42 7.30 14.57
C THR A 20 11.07 8.43 13.76
N ARG A 21 10.38 8.90 12.72
CA ARG A 21 10.80 9.98 11.80
C ARG A 21 9.63 10.93 11.53
N SER A 22 9.89 12.08 10.92
CA SER A 22 8.80 12.97 10.48
C SER A 22 7.98 12.32 9.36
N LEU A 23 6.73 12.77 9.15
CA LEU A 23 5.90 12.21 8.08
C LEU A 23 6.51 12.41 6.68
N PRO A 24 7.05 13.59 6.32
CA PRO A 24 7.72 13.76 5.03
C PRO A 24 8.91 12.84 4.83
N GLU A 25 9.71 12.62 5.88
CA GLU A 25 10.83 11.68 5.81
C GLU A 25 10.37 10.24 5.58
N LYS A 26 9.32 9.80 6.28
CA LYS A 26 8.71 8.48 6.06
C LYS A 26 8.17 8.35 4.65
N ALA A 27 7.49 9.39 4.15
CA ALA A 27 6.94 9.41 2.81
C ALA A 27 8.04 9.38 1.74
N ALA A 28 9.17 10.05 1.95
CA ALA A 28 10.33 9.97 1.07
C ALA A 28 10.97 8.56 1.04
N ASP A 29 11.11 7.92 2.21
CA ASP A 29 11.56 6.53 2.30
C ASP A 29 10.57 5.57 1.61
N ALA A 30 9.27 5.77 1.85
CA ALA A 30 8.19 5.01 1.25
C ALA A 30 8.15 5.17 -0.28
N LEU A 31 8.37 6.39 -0.79
CA LEU A 31 8.43 6.67 -2.22
C LEU A 31 9.57 5.89 -2.87
N ARG A 32 10.78 5.93 -2.29
CA ARG A 32 11.93 5.16 -2.78
C ARG A 32 11.61 3.67 -2.79
N TYR A 33 11.08 3.16 -1.68
CA TYR A 33 10.68 1.77 -1.56
C TYR A 33 9.65 1.36 -2.64
N CYS A 34 8.64 2.20 -2.89
CA CYS A 34 7.64 1.92 -3.92
C CYS A 34 8.24 1.90 -5.32
N GLN A 35 9.15 2.82 -5.64
CA GLN A 35 9.84 2.86 -6.94
C GLN A 35 10.73 1.63 -7.16
N GLU A 36 11.37 1.10 -6.10
CA GLU A 36 12.28 -0.05 -6.18
C GLU A 36 11.56 -1.40 -6.14
N HIS A 37 10.44 -1.50 -5.42
CA HIS A 37 9.83 -2.79 -5.06
C HIS A 37 8.34 -2.93 -5.41
N LEU A 38 7.67 -1.83 -5.73
CA LEU A 38 6.26 -1.79 -6.14
C LEU A 38 6.06 -0.98 -7.43
N PRO A 39 6.78 -1.29 -8.52
CA PRO A 39 6.60 -0.56 -9.77
C PRO A 39 5.15 -0.71 -10.28
N ILE A 40 4.54 0.41 -10.69
CA ILE A 40 3.11 0.48 -11.03
C ILE A 40 2.72 -0.54 -12.12
N ALA A 41 3.63 -0.84 -13.04
CA ALA A 41 3.43 -1.78 -14.14
C ALA A 41 3.32 -3.25 -13.67
N GLU A 42 3.73 -3.54 -12.44
CA GLU A 42 3.70 -4.90 -11.88
C GLU A 42 2.54 -5.13 -10.91
N ILE A 43 1.73 -4.09 -10.65
CA ILE A 43 0.59 -4.16 -9.74
C ILE A 43 -0.55 -4.92 -10.42
N PRO A 44 -1.15 -5.92 -9.75
CA PRO A 44 -2.34 -6.61 -10.23
C PRO A 44 -3.47 -5.62 -10.55
N ILE A 45 -4.20 -5.88 -11.65
CA ILE A 45 -5.27 -4.99 -12.14
C ILE A 45 -6.31 -4.69 -11.03
N GLY A 46 -6.67 -5.69 -10.22
CA GLY A 46 -7.65 -5.55 -9.12
C GLY A 46 -7.16 -4.77 -7.89
N ALA A 47 -5.91 -4.28 -7.90
CA ALA A 47 -5.31 -3.45 -6.86
C ALA A 47 -4.74 -2.14 -7.42
N TYR A 48 -4.83 -1.93 -8.74
CA TYR A 48 -4.13 -0.85 -9.43
C TYR A 48 -4.64 0.53 -9.01
N GLY A 49 -5.96 0.70 -8.95
CA GLY A 49 -6.57 2.00 -8.65
C GLY A 49 -6.18 2.47 -7.27
N GLU A 50 -6.43 1.63 -6.27
CA GLU A 50 -6.13 1.91 -4.87
C GLU A 50 -4.64 2.13 -4.64
N TYR A 51 -3.77 1.33 -5.29
CA TYR A 51 -2.33 1.54 -5.20
C TYR A 51 -1.88 2.86 -5.84
N SER A 52 -2.46 3.24 -6.98
CA SER A 52 -2.14 4.51 -7.65
C SER A 52 -2.46 5.70 -6.73
N ASP A 53 -3.63 5.69 -6.09
CA ASP A 53 -4.04 6.74 -5.15
C ASP A 53 -3.09 6.82 -3.94
N ILE A 54 -2.71 5.67 -3.38
CA ILE A 54 -1.71 5.57 -2.30
C ILE A 54 -0.36 6.15 -2.76
N PHE A 55 0.08 5.80 -3.97
CA PHE A 55 1.36 6.28 -4.51
C PHE A 55 1.36 7.80 -4.68
N GLU A 56 0.29 8.38 -5.20
CA GLU A 56 0.14 9.83 -5.33
C GLU A 56 0.16 10.55 -3.97
N GLN A 57 -0.51 9.98 -2.96
CA GLN A 57 -0.47 10.51 -1.59
C GLN A 57 0.94 10.45 -1.00
N ILE A 58 1.69 9.37 -1.22
CA ILE A 58 3.09 9.24 -0.81
C ILE A 58 3.95 10.33 -1.47
N VAL A 59 3.78 10.54 -2.79
CA VAL A 59 4.49 11.61 -3.51
C VAL A 59 4.19 12.97 -2.91
N PHE A 60 2.91 13.28 -2.68
CA PHE A 60 2.49 14.54 -2.08
C PHE A 60 3.11 14.76 -0.69
N LEU A 61 3.08 13.74 0.17
CA LEU A 61 3.62 13.83 1.53
C LEU A 61 5.14 13.88 1.57
N SER A 62 5.82 13.35 0.55
CA SER A 62 7.29 13.39 0.46
C SER A 62 7.85 14.78 0.10
N ASP A 63 7.01 15.68 -0.42
CA ASP A 63 7.43 17.04 -0.76
C ASP A 63 7.55 17.92 0.49
N ASP A 64 8.78 18.09 0.96
CA ASP A 64 9.15 18.93 2.11
C ASP A 64 8.82 20.42 1.93
N LYS A 65 8.43 20.86 0.71
CA LYS A 65 7.97 22.23 0.45
C LYS A 65 6.47 22.41 0.66
N SER A 66 5.75 21.34 0.98
CA SER A 66 4.35 21.35 1.32
C SER A 66 4.09 22.33 2.47
N ARG A 67 3.34 23.41 2.20
CA ARG A 67 2.88 24.37 3.23
C ARG A 67 1.65 23.85 3.99
N THR A 68 1.48 22.54 4.07
CA THR A 68 0.36 21.92 4.77
C THR A 68 0.48 22.17 6.27
N ALA A 69 -0.62 22.57 6.90
CA ALA A 69 -0.66 22.78 8.33
C ALA A 69 -0.35 21.46 9.08
N PRO A 70 0.28 21.50 10.27
CA PRO A 70 0.65 20.28 10.99
C PRO A 70 -0.51 19.30 11.24
N ASP A 71 -1.71 19.81 11.55
CA ASP A 71 -2.90 18.98 11.80
C ASP A 71 -3.41 18.30 10.52
N ASP A 72 -3.39 19.02 9.40
CA ASP A 72 -3.74 18.46 8.09
C ASP A 72 -2.71 17.40 7.67
N LEU A 73 -1.43 17.64 7.96
CA LEU A 73 -0.35 16.71 7.67
C LEU A 73 -0.51 15.41 8.47
N LEU A 74 -0.82 15.50 9.77
CA LEU A 74 -1.11 14.35 10.62
C LEU A 74 -2.34 13.58 10.11
N ARG A 75 -3.41 14.28 9.73
CA ARG A 75 -4.61 13.65 9.15
C ARG A 75 -4.27 12.92 7.86
N SER A 76 -3.57 13.56 6.92
CA SER A 76 -3.15 12.94 5.66
C SER A 76 -2.25 11.71 5.88
N GLY A 77 -1.37 11.75 6.88
CA GLY A 77 -0.58 10.57 7.26
C GLY A 77 -1.45 9.41 7.77
N GLY A 78 -2.47 9.71 8.57
CA GLY A 78 -3.45 8.73 9.03
C GLY A 78 -4.28 8.14 7.88
N ASP A 79 -4.78 8.99 6.99
CA ASP A 79 -5.56 8.61 5.82
C ASP A 79 -4.74 7.69 4.89
N LEU A 80 -3.45 7.99 4.71
CA LEU A 80 -2.54 7.16 3.92
C LEU A 80 -2.34 5.77 4.55
N ILE A 81 -2.05 5.70 5.86
CA ILE A 81 -1.89 4.42 6.56
C ILE A 81 -3.16 3.58 6.45
N LEU A 82 -4.33 4.21 6.61
CA LEU A 82 -5.61 3.53 6.46
C LEU A 82 -5.80 3.00 5.04
N SER A 83 -5.46 3.79 4.02
CA SER A 83 -5.56 3.39 2.61
C SER A 83 -4.68 2.16 2.31
N ILE A 84 -3.45 2.13 2.82
CA ILE A 84 -2.55 0.98 2.69
C ILE A 84 -3.14 -0.26 3.39
N LEU A 85 -3.72 -0.10 4.58
CA LEU A 85 -4.37 -1.20 5.31
C LEU A 85 -5.60 -1.74 4.57
N MET A 86 -6.41 -0.86 3.98
CA MET A 86 -7.57 -1.27 3.18
C MET A 86 -7.14 -2.07 1.95
N LEU A 87 -6.13 -1.61 1.23
CA LEU A 87 -5.61 -2.34 0.08
C LEU A 87 -5.01 -3.70 0.51
N TYR A 88 -4.30 -3.74 1.63
CA TYR A 88 -3.79 -4.99 2.19
C TYR A 88 -4.91 -5.99 2.47
N GLU A 89 -6.00 -5.55 3.10
CA GLU A 89 -7.15 -6.39 3.41
C GLU A 89 -7.83 -6.89 2.13
N GLN A 90 -8.07 -6.01 1.16
CA GLN A 90 -8.67 -6.35 -0.13
C GLN A 90 -7.89 -7.46 -0.83
N VAL A 91 -6.57 -7.31 -0.94
CA VAL A 91 -5.70 -8.30 -1.58
C VAL A 91 -5.68 -9.62 -0.80
N ALA A 92 -5.68 -9.56 0.54
CA ALA A 92 -5.74 -10.76 1.40
C ALA A 92 -7.06 -11.52 1.21
N SER A 93 -8.18 -10.80 1.15
CA SER A 93 -9.51 -11.36 0.91
C SER A 93 -9.61 -12.01 -0.47
N TYR A 94 -9.03 -11.42 -1.52
CA TYR A 94 -8.95 -12.05 -2.84
C TYR A 94 -8.20 -13.40 -2.81
N ILE A 95 -7.04 -13.46 -2.15
CA ILE A 95 -6.28 -14.71 -2.01
C ILE A 95 -7.11 -15.78 -1.27
N ALA A 96 -7.75 -15.41 -0.17
CA ALA A 96 -8.56 -16.34 0.62
C ALA A 96 -9.72 -16.93 -0.21
N VAL A 97 -10.38 -16.11 -1.03
CA VAL A 97 -11.44 -16.56 -1.93
C VAL A 97 -10.90 -17.50 -3.01
N GLU A 98 -9.78 -17.16 -3.65
CA GLU A 98 -9.14 -18.03 -4.66
C GLU A 98 -8.76 -19.40 -4.07
N GLU A 99 -8.17 -19.43 -2.88
CA GLU A 99 -7.84 -20.67 -2.18
C GLU A 99 -9.07 -21.51 -1.84
N PHE A 100 -10.17 -20.86 -1.41
CA PHE A 100 -11.44 -21.54 -1.12
C PHE A 100 -12.02 -22.19 -2.38
N MET A 101 -12.08 -21.45 -3.49
CA MET A 101 -12.60 -21.95 -4.76
C MET A 101 -11.74 -23.11 -5.32
N GLN A 102 -10.42 -23.02 -5.19
CA GLN A 102 -9.52 -24.12 -5.58
C GLN A 102 -9.76 -25.39 -4.77
N LYS A 103 -9.99 -25.27 -3.46
CA LYS A 103 -10.34 -26.42 -2.61
C LYS A 103 -11.69 -27.01 -3.02
N GLN A 104 -12.70 -26.19 -3.24
CA GLN A 104 -14.04 -26.65 -3.66
C GLN A 104 -14.00 -27.40 -4.99
N ASN A 105 -13.27 -26.90 -5.99
CA ASN A 105 -13.14 -27.57 -7.29
C ASN A 105 -12.47 -28.95 -7.16
N ARG A 106 -11.47 -29.10 -6.30
CA ARG A 106 -10.83 -30.41 -6.03
C ARG A 106 -11.73 -31.42 -5.33
N PHE A 107 -12.77 -30.98 -4.62
CA PHE A 107 -13.75 -31.89 -3.99
C PHE A 107 -14.89 -32.29 -4.95
N ASN A 108 -15.07 -31.56 -6.05
CA ASN A 108 -16.09 -31.82 -7.06
C ASN A 108 -15.58 -32.63 -8.26
N GLU A 109 -14.27 -32.90 -8.32
CA GLU A 109 -13.61 -33.87 -9.23
C GLU A 109 -13.52 -35.25 -8.55
#